data_AF-A0A931PQZ2-F1
#
_entry.id   AF-A0A931PQZ2-F1
#
_cell.length_a   1.000
_cell.length_b   1.000
_cell.length_c   1.000
_cell.angle_alpha   90.00
_cell.angle_beta   90.00
_cell.angle_gamma   90.00
#
_symmetry.space_group_name_H-M   'P 1'
#
loop_
_entity.id
_entity.type
_entity.pdbx_description
1 polymer ?
#
loop_
_entity_poly.entity_id
_entity_poly.type
_entity_poly.pdbx_seq_one_letter_code
_entity_poly.pdbx_strand_id
1 'polypeptide(L)'
;MTALTLFAGALGARLLALAAARATGRFPEFWEYETIARSLIAGDGFVYAHMGLERSAYVEPLYPFVIAGAYLATGASSWALAAVQVVASAALAPVTYAFARRTFGARAGVAAGALVAVDPGLVG
;
A
#
# COMPACT_ATOMS: atom_id res chain seq x y z
N MET A 1 15.33 -13.54 15.88
CA MET A 1 14.33 -12.84 15.04
C MET A 1 14.08 -13.66 13.78
N THR A 2 12.83 -14.02 13.54
CA THR A 2 12.38 -14.74 12.33
C THR A 2 11.67 -13.76 11.37
N ALA A 3 11.52 -14.15 10.10
CA ALA A 3 10.76 -13.38 9.12
C ALA A 3 9.33 -13.08 9.59
N LEU A 4 8.70 -14.05 10.29
CA LEU A 4 7.37 -13.88 10.86
C LEU A 4 7.33 -12.80 11.95
N THR A 5 8.33 -12.77 12.85
CA THR A 5 8.40 -11.72 13.89
C THR A 5 8.59 -10.33 13.29
N LEU A 6 9.34 -10.22 12.20
CA LEU A 6 9.53 -8.97 11.46
C LEU A 6 8.24 -8.51 10.79
N PHE A 7 7.55 -9.44 10.12
CA PHE A 7 6.26 -9.15 9.49
C PHE A 7 5.21 -8.70 10.52
N ALA A 8 5.08 -9.43 11.64
CA ALA A 8 4.13 -9.08 12.69
C ALA A 8 4.43 -7.71 13.32
N GLY A 9 5.71 -7.39 13.58
CA GLY A 9 6.11 -6.08 14.06
C GLY A 9 5.82 -4.95 13.07
N ALA A 10 6.17 -5.16 11.79
CA ALA A 10 5.91 -4.21 10.71
C ALA A 10 4.40 -3.97 10.51
N LEU A 11 3.60 -5.03 10.56
CA LEU A 11 2.14 -4.99 10.45
C LEU A 11 1.54 -4.25 11.64
N GLY A 12 1.99 -4.54 12.86
CA GLY A 12 1.56 -3.83 14.07
C GLY A 12 1.79 -2.33 13.99
N ALA A 13 2.98 -1.90 13.58
CA ALA A 13 3.30 -0.48 13.40
C ALA A 13 2.38 0.21 12.39
N ARG A 14 2.13 -0.44 11.24
CA ARG A 14 1.25 0.10 10.18
C ARG A 14 -0.22 0.12 10.56
N LEU A 15 -0.70 -0.89 11.30
CA LEU A 15 -2.07 -0.90 11.84
C LEU A 15 -2.26 0.22 12.87
N LEU A 16 -1.27 0.49 13.71
CA LEU A 16 -1.31 1.63 14.64
C LEU A 16 -1.36 2.96 13.89
N ALA A 17 -0.57 3.12 12.82
CA ALA A 17 -0.61 4.30 11.96
C ALA A 17 -1.98 4.47 11.28
N LEU A 18 -2.55 3.38 10.73
CA LEU A 18 -3.88 3.39 10.13
C LEU A 18 -4.99 3.73 11.15
N ALA A 19 -4.89 3.20 12.37
CA ALA A 19 -5.82 3.53 13.46
C ALA A 19 -5.71 5.00 13.88
N ALA A 20 -4.49 5.55 13.95
CA ALA A 20 -4.26 6.97 14.22
C ALA A 20 -4.81 7.87 13.10
N ALA A 21 -4.62 7.48 11.83
CA ALA A 21 -5.20 8.14 10.67
C ALA A 21 -6.73 8.15 10.74
N ARG A 22 -7.35 7.02 11.09
CA ARG A 22 -8.80 6.90 11.32
C ARG A 22 -9.28 7.83 12.43
N ALA A 23 -8.58 7.87 13.56
CA ALA A 23 -8.97 8.67 14.71
C ALA A 23 -8.86 10.19 14.45
N THR A 24 -7.88 10.59 13.64
CA THR A 24 -7.65 12.01 13.29
C THR A 24 -8.46 12.49 12.09
N GLY A 25 -9.18 11.58 11.41
CA GLY A 25 -9.92 11.89 10.18
C GLY A 25 -9.02 12.21 8.98
N ARG A 26 -7.71 11.99 9.10
CA ARG A 26 -6.75 12.19 8.01
C ARG A 26 -6.70 10.92 7.19
N PHE A 27 -7.42 10.92 6.08
CA PHE A 27 -7.34 9.81 5.12
C PHE A 27 -6.30 10.14 4.04
N PRO A 28 -5.46 9.17 3.62
CA PRO A 28 -4.59 9.40 2.48
C PRO A 28 -5.44 9.66 1.23
N GLU A 29 -5.25 10.81 0.59
CA GLU A 29 -5.97 11.15 -0.63
C GLU A 29 -5.38 10.36 -1.82
N PHE A 30 -6.21 9.54 -2.49
CA PHE A 30 -5.84 8.79 -3.69
C PHE A 30 -6.63 9.26 -4.91
N TRP A 31 -6.95 10.54 -4.95
CA TRP A 31 -8.08 11.05 -5.72
C TRP A 31 -8.06 10.68 -7.20
N GLU A 32 -6.90 10.79 -7.86
CA GLU A 32 -6.79 10.54 -9.29
C GLU A 32 -6.79 9.05 -9.63
N TYR A 33 -6.05 8.24 -8.87
CA TYR A 33 -6.03 6.79 -9.05
C TYR A 33 -7.40 6.17 -8.76
N GLU A 34 -8.08 6.68 -7.74
CA GLU A 34 -9.41 6.22 -7.36
C GLU A 34 -10.47 6.61 -8.39
N THR A 35 -10.37 7.81 -8.97
CA THR A 35 -11.25 8.25 -10.06
C THR A 35 -11.11 7.32 -11.26
N ILE A 36 -9.88 7.03 -11.69
CA ILE A 36 -9.63 6.11 -12.82
C ILE A 36 -10.13 4.69 -12.49
N ALA A 37 -9.89 4.21 -11.27
CA ALA A 37 -10.37 2.89 -10.84
C ALA A 37 -11.90 2.78 -10.87
N ARG A 38 -12.61 3.85 -10.50
CA ARG A 38 -14.09 3.92 -10.57
C ARG A 38 -14.58 3.94 -12.02
N SER A 39 -13.93 4.67 -12.92
CA SER A 39 -14.22 4.65 -14.36
C SER A 39 -14.00 3.26 -14.98
N LEU A 40 -12.94 2.55 -14.57
CA LEU A 40 -12.70 1.16 -14.99
C LEU A 40 -13.84 0.22 -14.54
N ILE A 41 -14.33 0.37 -13.31
CA ILE A 41 -15.46 -0.42 -12.78
C ILE A 41 -16.77 -0.07 -13.49
N ALA A 42 -16.98 1.21 -13.83
CA ALA A 42 -18.17 1.68 -14.54
C ALA A 42 -18.22 1.24 -16.02
N GLY A 43 -17.09 0.81 -16.58
CA GLY A 43 -16.99 0.42 -17.99
C GLY A 43 -16.60 1.57 -18.93
N ASP A 44 -16.29 2.75 -18.40
CA ASP A 44 -15.88 3.94 -19.15
C ASP A 44 -14.42 3.84 -19.67
N GLY A 45 -13.69 2.81 -19.21
CA GLY A 45 -12.30 2.56 -19.58
C GLY A 45 -11.30 3.29 -18.68
N PHE A 46 -10.04 3.34 -19.12
CA PHE A 46 -8.96 4.00 -18.38
C PHE A 46 -8.99 5.50 -18.70
N VAL A 47 -9.84 6.25 -17.99
CA VAL A 47 -10.03 7.68 -18.21
C VAL A 47 -10.03 8.42 -16.88
N TYR A 48 -9.36 9.57 -16.86
CA TYR A 48 -9.44 10.55 -15.79
C TYR A 48 -10.10 11.82 -16.34
N ALA A 49 -11.33 12.11 -15.89
CA ALA A 49 -12.06 13.31 -16.25
C ALA A 49 -11.93 14.35 -15.14
N HIS A 50 -11.22 15.45 -15.40
CA HIS A 50 -11.03 16.53 -14.43
C HIS A 50 -11.04 17.90 -15.10
N MET A 51 -11.79 18.85 -14.52
CA MET A 51 -11.97 20.21 -15.06
C MET A 51 -12.43 20.24 -16.53
N GLY A 52 -13.27 19.29 -16.93
CA GLY A 52 -13.77 19.19 -18.31
C GLY A 52 -12.77 18.65 -19.34
N LEU A 53 -11.62 18.14 -18.89
CA LEU A 53 -10.62 17.48 -19.74
C LEU A 53 -10.57 15.99 -19.40
N GLU A 54 -10.69 15.15 -20.42
CA GLU A 54 -10.51 13.70 -20.32
C GLU A 54 -9.10 13.30 -20.72
N ARG A 55 -8.43 12.52 -19.87
CA ARG A 55 -7.07 12.03 -20.10
C ARG A 55 -7.04 10.52 -19.90
N SER A 56 -6.62 9.79 -20.92
CA SER A 56 -6.42 8.34 -20.87
C SER A 56 -4.99 7.91 -20.53
N ALA A 57 -4.05 8.86 -20.47
CA ALA A 57 -2.66 8.63 -20.10
C ALA A 57 -2.23 9.61 -19.00
N TYR A 58 -2.93 9.58 -17.87
CA TYR A 58 -2.67 10.48 -16.74
C TYR A 58 -1.69 9.89 -15.71
N VAL A 59 -1.79 8.59 -15.43
CA VAL A 59 -0.93 7.85 -14.49
C VAL A 59 -0.58 6.47 -15.03
N GLU A 60 0.40 5.80 -14.42
CA GLU A 60 0.75 4.43 -14.75
C GLU A 60 -0.42 3.47 -14.48
N PRO A 61 -0.67 2.50 -15.38
CA PRO A 61 -1.92 1.74 -15.37
C PRO A 61 -2.02 0.72 -14.24
N LEU A 62 -0.89 0.21 -13.75
CA LEU A 62 -0.87 -0.92 -12.81
C LEU A 62 -1.67 -0.61 -11.52
N TYR A 63 -1.47 0.57 -10.94
CA TYR A 63 -2.04 0.89 -9.64
C TYR A 63 -3.56 1.14 -9.68
N PRO A 64 -4.13 1.86 -10.67
CA PRO A 64 -5.58 1.90 -10.87
C PRO A 64 -6.24 0.54 -11.05
N PHE A 65 -5.61 -0.41 -11.75
CA PHE A 65 -6.14 -1.78 -11.87
C PHE A 65 -6.13 -2.52 -10.53
N VAL A 66 -5.08 -2.35 -9.72
CA VAL A 66 -5.02 -2.92 -8.35
C VAL A 66 -6.15 -2.36 -7.49
N ILE A 67 -6.38 -1.04 -7.54
CA ILE A 67 -7.46 -0.38 -6.81
C ILE A 67 -8.83 -0.88 -7.31
N ALA A 68 -9.04 -0.95 -8.62
CA ALA A 68 -10.29 -1.43 -9.19
C ALA A 68 -10.60 -2.86 -8.73
N GLY A 69 -9.60 -3.76 -8.77
CA GLY A 69 -9.74 -5.13 -8.27
C GLY A 69 -10.05 -5.18 -6.77
N ALA A 70 -9.35 -4.38 -5.96
CA ALA A 70 -9.64 -4.26 -4.53
C ALA A 70 -11.06 -3.74 -4.27
N TYR A 71 -11.52 -2.75 -5.03
CA TYR A 71 -12.85 -2.15 -4.89
C TYR A 71 -13.96 -3.12 -5.30
N LEU A 72 -13.77 -3.91 -6.35
CA LEU A 72 -14.68 -5.00 -6.71
C LEU A 72 -14.78 -6.05 -5.60
N ALA A 73 -13.67 -6.40 -4.95
CA ALA A 73 -13.65 -7.37 -3.87
C ALA A 73 -14.20 -6.85 -2.53
N THR A 74 -14.14 -5.52 -2.30
CA THR A 74 -14.41 -4.91 -0.98
C THR A 74 -15.60 -3.96 -0.97
N GLY A 75 -16.27 -3.74 -2.11
CA GLY A 75 -17.41 -2.82 -2.23
C GLY A 75 -16.99 -1.34 -2.22
N ALA A 76 -15.87 -1.01 -2.88
CA ALA A 76 -15.34 0.36 -3.01
C ALA A 76 -15.05 1.10 -1.69
N SER A 77 -14.61 0.36 -0.66
CA SER A 77 -14.19 0.92 0.61
C SER A 77 -12.72 1.35 0.59
N SER A 78 -12.46 2.65 0.68
CA SER A 78 -11.09 3.18 0.75
C SER A 78 -10.33 2.64 1.96
N TRP A 79 -11.02 2.39 3.09
CA TRP A 79 -10.43 1.76 4.27
C TRP A 79 -10.00 0.31 4.03
N ALA A 80 -10.74 -0.43 3.20
CA ALA A 80 -10.35 -1.79 2.83
C ALA A 80 -9.11 -1.79 1.93
N LEU A 81 -9.01 -0.83 0.99
CA LEU A 81 -7.79 -0.61 0.20
C LEU A 81 -6.60 -0.25 1.08
N ALA A 82 -6.77 0.65 2.06
CA ALA A 82 -5.72 1.01 3.00
C ALA A 82 -5.25 -0.21 3.81
N ALA A 83 -6.17 -1.10 4.22
CA ALA A 83 -5.80 -2.34 4.90
C ALA A 83 -4.97 -3.28 4.00
N VAL A 84 -5.33 -3.41 2.72
CA VAL A 84 -4.54 -4.18 1.74
C VAL A 84 -3.14 -3.59 1.58
N GLN A 85 -3.01 -2.27 1.49
CA GLN A 85 -1.72 -1.58 1.40
C GLN A 85 -0.88 -1.77 2.66
N VAL A 86 -1.48 -1.75 3.84
CA VAL A 86 -0.81 -2.02 5.12
C VAL A 86 -0.20 -3.42 5.14
N VAL A 87 -0.93 -4.43 4.63
CA VAL A 87 -0.40 -5.80 4.53
C VAL A 87 0.74 -5.88 3.51
N ALA A 88 0.56 -5.27 2.33
CA ALA A 88 1.57 -5.27 1.28
C ALA A 88 2.86 -4.56 1.72
N SER A 89 2.76 -3.41 2.40
CA SER A 89 3.92 -2.68 2.88
C SER A 89 4.60 -3.38 4.07
N ALA A 90 3.83 -4.06 4.94
CA ALA A 90 4.41 -4.88 6.01
C ALA A 90 5.24 -6.06 5.46
N ALA A 91 4.87 -6.60 4.29
CA ALA A 91 5.61 -7.68 3.63
C ALA A 91 7.01 -7.26 3.14
N LEU A 92 7.29 -5.96 3.01
CA LEU A 92 8.62 -5.48 2.63
C LEU A 92 9.70 -5.81 3.68
N ALA A 93 9.34 -5.83 4.97
CA ALA A 93 10.28 -6.13 6.05
C ALA A 93 10.86 -7.57 5.97
N PRO A 94 10.05 -8.64 5.88
CA PRO A 94 10.58 -10.00 5.73
C PRO A 94 11.28 -10.22 4.38
N VAL A 95 10.83 -9.57 3.29
CA VAL A 95 11.49 -9.65 1.98
C VAL A 95 12.89 -9.04 2.05
N THR A 96 13.01 -7.85 2.64
CA THR A 96 14.31 -7.17 2.82
C THR A 96 15.23 -7.97 3.73
N TYR A 97 14.71 -8.54 4.82
CA TYR A 97 15.46 -9.47 5.67
C TYR A 97 15.99 -10.67 4.88
N ALA A 98 15.14 -11.31 4.07
CA ALA A 98 15.53 -12.49 3.30
C ALA A 98 16.61 -12.17 2.27
N PHE A 99 16.50 -11.03 1.60
CA PHE A 99 17.49 -10.54 0.65
C PHE A 99 18.82 -10.24 1.35
N ALA A 100 18.83 -9.38 2.37
CA ALA A 100 20.05 -9.00 3.08
C ALA A 100 20.71 -10.18 3.80
N ARG A 101 19.93 -11.14 4.32
CA ARG A 101 20.46 -12.37 4.91
C ARG A 101 21.24 -13.21 3.90
N ARG A 102 20.72 -13.34 2.68
CA ARG A 102 21.35 -14.14 1.61
C ARG A 102 22.64 -13.50 1.10
N THR A 103 22.71 -12.17 1.09
CA THR A 103 23.83 -11.43 0.50
C THR A 103 24.92 -11.08 1.53
N PHE A 104 24.53 -10.70 2.75
CA PHE A 104 25.42 -10.11 3.76
C PHE A 104 25.42 -10.84 5.11
N GLY A 105 24.66 -11.93 5.22
CA GLY A 105 24.58 -12.77 6.41
C GLY A 105 23.51 -12.34 7.42
N ALA A 106 23.38 -13.14 8.48
CA ALA A 106 22.22 -13.08 9.39
C ALA A 106 22.05 -11.74 10.13
N ARG A 107 23.15 -11.14 10.61
CA ARG A 107 23.10 -9.87 11.36
C ARG A 107 22.62 -8.71 10.48
N ALA A 108 23.12 -8.63 9.24
CA ALA A 108 22.69 -7.65 8.26
C ALA A 108 21.22 -7.82 7.88
N GLY A 109 20.76 -9.06 7.70
CA GLY A 109 19.35 -9.37 7.46
C GLY A 109 18.43 -8.83 8.56
N VAL A 110 18.79 -9.10 9.83
CA VAL A 110 18.03 -8.62 10.99
C VAL A 110 17.97 -7.10 11.04
N ALA A 111 19.10 -6.42 10.86
CA ALA A 111 19.18 -4.96 10.87
C ALA A 111 18.33 -4.33 9.75
N ALA A 112 18.48 -4.81 8.51
CA ALA A 112 17.76 -4.28 7.36
C ALA A 112 16.23 -4.48 7.49
N GLY A 113 15.79 -5.67 7.90
CA GLY A 113 14.36 -5.94 8.13
C GLY A 113 13.77 -5.09 9.26
N ALA A 114 14.54 -4.87 10.33
CA ALA A 114 14.10 -4.02 11.44
C ALA A 114 13.96 -2.56 11.02
N LEU A 115 14.91 -2.02 10.26
CA LEU A 115 14.85 -0.66 9.72
C LEU A 115 13.61 -0.47 8.85
N VAL A 116 13.33 -1.39 7.92
CA VAL A 116 12.12 -1.34 7.06
C VAL A 116 10.82 -1.45 7.86
N ALA A 117 10.84 -2.20 8.97
CA ALA A 117 9.66 -2.35 9.82
C ALA A 117 9.25 -1.02 10.47
N VAL A 118 10.21 -0.15 10.82
CA VAL A 118 10.00 1.11 11.55
C VAL A 118 10.19 2.36 10.72
N ASP A 119 10.57 2.23 9.44
CA ASP A 119 10.81 3.36 8.57
C ASP A 119 9.53 4.20 8.39
N PRO A 120 9.53 5.48 8.82
CA PRO A 120 8.32 6.30 8.79
C PRO A 120 7.82 6.58 7.36
N GLY A 121 8.71 6.59 6.36
CA GLY A 121 8.35 6.74 4.95
C GLY A 121 7.70 5.48 4.33
N LEU A 122 7.76 4.34 5.02
CA LEU A 122 7.10 3.09 4.63
C LEU A 122 5.91 2.72 5.52
N VAL A 123 5.69 3.46 6.60
CA VAL A 123 4.59 3.25 7.57
C VAL A 123 3.40 4.15 7.26
N GLY A 124 3.64 5.34 6.67
CA GLY A 124 2.63 6.37 6.38
C GLY A 124 2.43 6.61 4.90
#